data_AF-A0A3N5J4Q7-F1
#
_entry.id   AF-A0A3N5J4Q7-F1
#
_cell.length_a   1.000
_cell.length_b   1.000
_cell.length_c   1.000
_cell.angle_alpha   90.00
_cell.angle_beta   90.00
_cell.angle_gamma   90.00
#
_symmetry.space_group_name_H-M   'P 1'
#
loop_
_entity.id
_entity.type
_entity.pdbx_description
1 polymer ?
#
loop_
_entity_poly.entity_id
_entity_poly.type
_entity_poly.pdbx_seq_one_letter_code
_entity_poly.pdbx_strand_id
1 'polypeptide(L)'
;MGNYAKADAHLSVTDRYIALAIQGDLQPAQALLRDMEQTDGGAVIETDRELATRFRQRFIDRSESPAPGSGNALVDALVGAYRVYWRRALLAGGARAGDEGALQRDLAGALRQHSALDAAPSPEALHAAVGPAIERQGFHALFSPAPPLQDLLVWRTQETRHFEVELTDLTRSVQVAFLSDFSSLGWKEYAALGLATTTGWVEGDTLYCVEWAYEPGTEGFEVSYLKHETRHLADFERFPGLPSVELEYRAKLTELAFASKTLRRLLEDFTGKAAPNPGSPHAEANDRVVRDVYRALHGSELPRGDGVWMTVDVGKVNRVARRLLENSTRELPE
;
A
#
# COMPACT_ATOMS: atom_id res chain seq x y z
N MET A 1 -28.85 -7.67 -8.23
CA MET A 1 -28.86 -6.20 -8.32
C MET A 1 -28.56 -5.66 -6.93
N GLY A 2 -27.28 -5.48 -6.63
CA GLY A 2 -26.77 -5.31 -5.27
C GLY A 2 -26.74 -3.86 -4.82
N ASN A 3 -27.14 -3.65 -3.57
CA ASN A 3 -27.26 -2.39 -2.82
C ASN A 3 -25.90 -1.71 -2.48
N TYR A 4 -24.90 -1.74 -3.38
CA TYR A 4 -23.60 -1.11 -3.16
C TYR A 4 -23.53 0.37 -3.57
N ALA A 5 -24.50 0.88 -4.33
CA ALA A 5 -24.40 2.19 -4.98
C ALA A 5 -24.68 3.41 -4.08
N LYS A 6 -25.04 3.25 -2.80
CA LYS A 6 -25.47 4.37 -1.92
C LYS A 6 -24.58 4.68 -0.72
N ALA A 7 -23.46 3.96 -0.53
CA ALA A 7 -22.50 4.27 0.53
C ALA A 7 -21.45 5.33 0.12
N ASP A 8 -21.38 5.67 -1.17
CA ASP A 8 -20.21 6.32 -1.80
C ASP A 8 -20.38 7.82 -2.08
N ALA A 9 -21.48 8.44 -1.62
CA ALA A 9 -21.88 9.80 -2.01
C ALA A 9 -21.06 10.93 -1.36
N HIS A 10 -20.07 10.60 -0.52
CA HIS A 10 -19.31 11.58 0.29
C HIS A 10 -17.81 11.65 -0.05
N LEU A 11 -17.28 10.68 -0.81
CA LEU A 11 -15.88 10.66 -1.24
C LEU A 11 -15.72 11.43 -2.56
N SER A 12 -14.61 12.17 -2.70
CA SER A 12 -14.28 12.81 -3.97
C SER A 12 -14.06 11.76 -5.07
N VAL A 13 -14.14 12.16 -6.34
CA VAL A 13 -13.83 11.27 -7.46
C VAL A 13 -12.40 10.72 -7.35
N THR A 14 -11.47 11.57 -6.91
CA THR A 14 -10.08 11.18 -6.64
C THR A 14 -9.98 10.12 -5.55
N ASP A 15 -10.68 10.26 -4.42
CA ASP A 15 -10.64 9.27 -3.33
C ASP A 15 -11.20 7.91 -3.78
N ARG A 16 -12.32 7.93 -4.53
CA ARG A 16 -12.93 6.72 -5.08
C ARG A 16 -12.01 6.04 -6.09
N TYR A 17 -11.32 6.81 -6.92
CA TYR A 17 -10.32 6.27 -7.83
C TYR A 17 -9.13 5.64 -7.08
N ILE A 18 -8.58 6.32 -6.07
CA ILE A 18 -7.48 5.80 -5.26
C ILE A 18 -7.90 4.48 -4.59
N ALA A 19 -9.12 4.40 -4.06
CA ALA A 19 -9.66 3.19 -3.46
C ALA A 19 -9.68 2.00 -4.45
N LEU A 20 -10.12 2.22 -5.69
CA LEU A 20 -10.08 1.21 -6.76
C LEU A 20 -8.62 0.82 -7.10
N ALA A 21 -7.75 1.82 -7.24
CA ALA A 21 -6.36 1.63 -7.59
C ALA A 21 -5.61 0.76 -6.57
N ILE A 22 -5.70 1.08 -5.27
CA ILE A 22 -4.99 0.34 -4.21
C ILE A 22 -5.58 -1.05 -3.93
N GLN A 23 -6.78 -1.33 -4.45
CA GLN A 23 -7.39 -2.66 -4.42
C GLN A 23 -6.96 -3.54 -5.60
N GLY A 24 -6.26 -2.97 -6.59
CA GLY A 24 -5.80 -3.70 -7.76
C GLY A 24 -6.91 -4.03 -8.76
N ASP A 25 -8.00 -3.25 -8.77
CA ASP A 25 -9.09 -3.38 -9.73
C ASP A 25 -9.50 -2.00 -10.29
N LEU A 26 -9.00 -1.70 -11.50
CA LEU A 26 -9.32 -0.48 -12.23
C LEU A 26 -10.42 -0.69 -13.28
N GLN A 27 -11.06 -1.86 -13.34
CA GLN A 27 -12.16 -2.09 -14.28
C GLN A 27 -13.30 -1.06 -14.10
N PRO A 28 -13.72 -0.71 -12.86
CA PRO A 28 -14.77 0.29 -12.65
C PRO A 28 -14.30 1.73 -12.90
N ALA A 29 -12.99 1.99 -12.94
CA ALA A 29 -12.43 3.34 -12.96
C ALA A 29 -12.80 4.12 -14.24
N GLN A 30 -12.91 3.43 -15.38
CA GLN A 30 -13.29 4.08 -16.64
C GLN A 30 -14.71 4.64 -16.59
N ALA A 31 -15.66 3.89 -16.01
CA ALA A 31 -17.03 4.36 -15.84
C ALA A 31 -17.09 5.52 -14.84
N LEU A 32 -16.41 5.38 -13.69
CA LEU A 32 -16.30 6.43 -12.67
C LEU A 32 -15.83 7.77 -13.27
N LEU A 33 -14.73 7.75 -14.03
CA LEU A 33 -14.14 8.96 -14.59
C LEU A 33 -14.97 9.54 -15.74
N ARG A 34 -15.62 8.69 -16.56
CA ARG A 34 -16.52 9.16 -17.61
C ARG A 34 -17.78 9.82 -17.04
N ASP A 35 -18.39 9.22 -16.01
CA ASP A 35 -19.60 9.75 -15.39
C ASP A 35 -19.31 11.11 -14.72
N MET A 36 -18.11 11.29 -14.15
CA MET A 36 -17.61 12.59 -13.68
C MET A 36 -17.54 13.62 -14.81
N GLU A 37 -16.97 13.27 -15.97
CA GLU A 37 -16.87 14.17 -17.13
C GLU A 37 -18.23 14.57 -17.71
N GLN A 38 -19.26 13.72 -17.54
CA GLN A 38 -20.62 13.93 -18.05
C GLN A 38 -21.56 14.63 -17.07
N THR A 39 -21.16 14.83 -15.81
CA THR A 39 -22.01 15.49 -14.82
C THR A 39 -22.04 17.01 -15.08
N ASP A 40 -23.00 17.42 -15.91
CA ASP A 40 -23.29 18.83 -16.21
C ASP A 40 -23.81 19.54 -14.95
N GLY A 41 -23.10 20.58 -14.49
CA GLY A 41 -23.56 21.47 -13.41
C GLY A 41 -22.89 21.32 -12.04
N GLY A 42 -22.00 20.35 -11.85
CA GLY A 42 -21.02 20.37 -10.76
C GLY A 42 -19.73 21.03 -11.24
N ALA A 43 -19.06 21.83 -10.39
CA ALA A 43 -17.72 22.30 -10.72
C ALA A 43 -16.77 21.10 -10.75
N VAL A 44 -16.62 20.44 -11.90
CA VAL A 44 -15.53 19.48 -12.12
C VAL A 44 -14.24 20.26 -11.89
N ILE A 45 -13.58 19.96 -10.79
CA ILE A 45 -12.36 20.63 -10.37
C ILE A 45 -11.24 20.15 -11.30
N GLU A 46 -10.32 21.04 -11.64
CA GLU A 46 -9.26 20.77 -12.63
C GLU A 46 -8.46 19.48 -12.34
N THR A 47 -8.27 19.17 -11.05
CA THR A 47 -7.63 17.94 -10.57
C THR A 47 -8.33 16.66 -11.05
N ASP A 48 -9.66 16.64 -11.14
CA ASP A 48 -10.40 15.46 -11.59
C ASP A 48 -10.26 15.27 -13.11
N ARG A 49 -10.16 16.35 -13.90
CA ARG A 49 -9.87 16.28 -15.35
C ARG A 49 -8.45 15.81 -15.62
N GLU A 50 -7.50 16.30 -14.83
CA GLU A 50 -6.11 15.85 -14.91
C GLU A 50 -6.02 14.35 -14.61
N LEU A 51 -6.69 13.90 -13.54
CA LEU A 51 -6.79 12.48 -13.18
C LEU A 51 -7.35 11.64 -14.34
N ALA A 52 -8.49 12.04 -14.92
CA ALA A 52 -9.10 11.32 -16.04
C ALA A 52 -8.18 11.26 -17.27
N THR A 53 -7.46 12.34 -17.55
CA THR A 53 -6.50 12.42 -18.66
C THR A 53 -5.32 11.48 -18.44
N ARG A 54 -4.70 11.52 -17.25
CA ARG A 54 -3.58 10.64 -16.89
C ARG A 54 -4.00 9.17 -16.91
N PHE A 55 -5.20 8.85 -16.42
CA PHE A 55 -5.77 7.51 -16.50
C PHE A 55 -5.90 7.03 -17.95
N ARG A 56 -6.50 7.83 -18.84
CA ARG A 56 -6.63 7.48 -20.26
C ARG A 56 -5.27 7.24 -20.91
N GLN A 57 -4.33 8.16 -20.73
CA GLN A 57 -3.00 8.07 -21.33
C GLN A 57 -2.25 6.79 -20.93
N ARG A 58 -2.30 6.42 -19.64
CA ARG A 58 -1.59 5.23 -19.11
C ARG A 58 -2.31 3.92 -19.44
N PHE A 59 -3.61 3.86 -19.18
CA PHE A 59 -4.36 2.59 -19.17
C PHE A 59 -5.08 2.29 -20.48
N ILE A 60 -5.54 3.32 -21.20
CA ILE A 60 -6.40 3.17 -22.38
C ILE A 60 -5.61 3.41 -23.67
N ASP A 61 -5.11 4.63 -23.84
CA ASP A 61 -4.48 5.10 -25.09
C ASP A 61 -3.05 4.58 -25.24
N ARG A 62 -2.38 4.27 -24.12
CA ARG A 62 -0.97 3.84 -24.07
C ARG A 62 -0.05 4.88 -24.71
N SER A 63 -0.44 6.14 -24.62
CA SER A 63 0.25 7.30 -25.19
C SER A 63 1.18 7.97 -24.19
N GLU A 64 1.12 7.56 -22.92
CA GLU A 64 2.14 7.89 -21.96
C GLU A 64 3.49 7.35 -22.45
N SER A 65 4.47 8.24 -22.62
CA SER A 65 5.83 7.88 -23.05
C SER A 65 6.41 6.79 -22.15
N PRO A 66 7.22 5.87 -22.68
CA PRO A 66 7.63 4.69 -21.93
C PRO A 66 8.44 5.09 -20.70
N ALA A 67 8.12 4.40 -19.61
CA ALA A 67 8.89 4.30 -18.39
C ALA A 67 10.14 3.44 -18.54
N PRO A 68 11.11 3.44 -17.59
CA PRO A 68 11.50 4.42 -16.58
C PRO A 68 12.75 5.23 -17.02
N GLY A 69 13.07 6.28 -16.27
CA GLY A 69 14.27 7.10 -16.47
C GLY A 69 15.42 6.69 -15.56
N SER A 70 15.68 5.39 -15.37
CA SER A 70 16.74 4.96 -14.44
C SER A 70 18.15 5.24 -15.00
N GLY A 71 18.26 5.38 -16.33
CA GLY A 71 19.53 5.48 -17.03
C GLY A 71 20.26 4.15 -17.17
N ASN A 72 19.60 3.02 -16.84
CA ASN A 72 20.13 1.68 -17.01
C ASN A 72 19.18 0.81 -17.84
N ALA A 73 19.65 0.37 -19.00
CA ALA A 73 18.80 -0.35 -19.96
C ALA A 73 18.19 -1.65 -19.43
N LEU A 74 18.90 -2.40 -18.56
CA LEU A 74 18.37 -3.62 -17.97
C LEU A 74 17.23 -3.29 -17.00
N VAL A 75 17.46 -2.35 -16.08
CA VAL A 75 16.45 -1.91 -15.11
C VAL A 75 15.22 -1.37 -15.83
N ASP A 76 15.44 -0.55 -16.85
CA ASP A 76 14.36 0.06 -17.63
C ASP A 76 13.51 -0.99 -18.35
N ALA A 77 14.15 -2.00 -18.96
CA ALA A 77 13.45 -3.11 -19.61
C ALA A 77 12.64 -3.96 -18.61
N LEU A 78 13.20 -4.27 -17.43
CA LEU A 78 12.53 -5.07 -16.41
C LEU A 78 11.32 -4.34 -15.83
N VAL A 79 11.46 -3.08 -15.42
CA VAL A 79 10.34 -2.27 -14.91
C VAL A 79 9.29 -2.05 -16.00
N GLY A 80 9.72 -1.86 -17.25
CA GLY A 80 8.81 -1.78 -18.40
C GLY A 80 7.93 -3.02 -18.56
N ALA A 81 8.49 -4.22 -18.40
CA ALA A 81 7.75 -5.48 -18.43
C ALA A 81 6.68 -5.53 -17.31
N TYR A 82 7.04 -5.14 -16.08
CA TYR A 82 6.08 -5.05 -14.97
C TYR A 82 4.96 -4.06 -15.24
N ARG A 83 5.24 -2.87 -15.79
CA ARG A 83 4.19 -1.88 -16.12
C ARG A 83 3.21 -2.40 -17.19
N VAL A 84 3.70 -3.16 -18.17
CA VAL A 84 2.83 -3.84 -19.16
C VAL A 84 1.93 -4.87 -18.47
N TYR A 85 2.49 -5.68 -17.58
CA TYR A 85 1.76 -6.66 -16.77
C TYR A 85 0.70 -5.98 -15.89
N TRP A 86 1.08 -5.00 -15.07
CA TRP A 86 0.16 -4.28 -14.18
C TRP A 86 -0.99 -3.65 -14.94
N ARG A 87 -0.72 -2.95 -16.04
CA ARG A 87 -1.78 -2.32 -16.86
C ARG A 87 -2.82 -3.34 -17.33
N ARG A 88 -2.38 -4.51 -17.82
CA ARG A 88 -3.30 -5.56 -18.28
C ARG A 88 -4.09 -6.14 -17.12
N ALA A 89 -3.40 -6.53 -16.05
CA ALA A 89 -4.00 -7.19 -14.91
C ALA A 89 -5.00 -6.29 -14.15
N LEU A 90 -4.70 -5.00 -14.02
CA LEU A 90 -5.57 -4.00 -13.37
C LEU A 90 -6.89 -3.77 -14.13
N LEU A 91 -6.93 -4.00 -15.45
CA LEU A 91 -8.13 -3.82 -16.27
C LEU A 91 -8.91 -5.13 -16.53
N ALA A 92 -8.35 -6.28 -16.14
CA ALA A 92 -8.87 -7.61 -16.47
C ALA A 92 -9.92 -8.17 -15.48
N GLY A 93 -10.23 -7.47 -14.39
CA GLY A 93 -11.28 -7.87 -13.44
C GLY A 93 -11.07 -9.25 -12.78
N GLY A 94 -9.82 -9.70 -12.63
CA GLY A 94 -9.46 -10.94 -11.91
C GLY A 94 -8.91 -12.10 -12.77
N ALA A 95 -8.93 -12.02 -14.10
CA ALA A 95 -8.31 -13.03 -14.96
C ALA A 95 -6.78 -12.80 -15.09
N ARG A 96 -6.01 -13.20 -14.07
CA ARG A 96 -4.58 -12.84 -13.92
C ARG A 96 -3.57 -13.85 -14.50
N ALA A 97 -3.96 -15.13 -14.63
CA ALA A 97 -3.02 -16.21 -14.99
C ALA A 97 -2.38 -16.05 -16.39
N GLY A 98 -3.08 -15.44 -17.35
CA GLY A 98 -2.55 -15.20 -18.69
C GLY A 98 -1.46 -14.13 -18.76
N ASP A 99 -1.54 -13.13 -17.87
CA ASP A 99 -0.63 -11.99 -17.85
C ASP A 99 0.71 -12.35 -17.18
N GLU A 100 0.72 -13.26 -16.19
CA GLU A 100 1.94 -13.71 -15.53
C GLU A 100 2.87 -14.47 -16.48
N GLY A 101 2.32 -15.33 -17.34
CA GLY A 101 3.12 -16.02 -18.34
C GLY A 101 3.71 -15.06 -19.39
N ALA A 102 3.03 -13.95 -19.69
CA ALA A 102 3.58 -12.90 -20.54
C ALA A 102 4.72 -12.14 -19.85
N LEU A 103 4.53 -11.75 -18.59
CA LEU A 103 5.56 -11.12 -17.76
C LEU A 103 6.83 -11.98 -17.73
N GLN A 104 6.72 -13.28 -17.47
CA GLN A 104 7.86 -14.19 -17.44
C GLN A 104 8.64 -14.21 -18.77
N ARG A 105 7.95 -14.22 -19.91
CA ARG A 105 8.62 -14.17 -21.22
C ARG A 105 9.36 -12.86 -21.44
N ASP A 106 8.75 -11.74 -21.04
CA ASP A 106 9.32 -10.40 -21.20
C ASP A 106 10.55 -10.21 -20.29
N LEU A 107 10.47 -10.64 -19.02
CA LEU A 107 11.60 -10.62 -18.09
C LEU A 107 12.77 -11.49 -18.57
N ALA A 108 12.49 -12.71 -19.06
CA ALA A 108 13.53 -13.58 -19.60
C ALA A 108 14.18 -12.97 -20.87
N GLY A 109 13.40 -12.27 -21.69
CA GLY A 109 13.90 -11.51 -22.84
C GLY A 109 14.87 -10.40 -22.43
N ALA A 110 14.45 -9.57 -21.46
CA ALA A 110 15.27 -8.47 -20.93
C ALA A 110 16.59 -8.97 -20.34
N LEU A 111 16.56 -10.04 -19.54
CA LEU A 111 17.77 -10.62 -18.96
C LEU A 111 18.71 -11.19 -20.03
N ARG A 112 18.21 -11.91 -21.04
CA ARG A 112 19.07 -12.42 -22.13
C ARG A 112 19.74 -11.28 -22.90
N GLN A 113 18.99 -10.22 -23.16
CA GLN A 113 19.49 -9.10 -23.96
C GLN A 113 20.53 -8.26 -23.20
N HIS A 114 20.36 -8.10 -21.89
CA HIS A 114 21.11 -7.09 -21.12
C HIS A 114 21.97 -7.63 -19.98
N SER A 115 21.89 -8.93 -19.63
CA SER A 115 22.58 -9.48 -18.44
C SER A 115 23.47 -10.71 -18.69
N ALA A 116 23.91 -10.94 -19.94
CA ALA A 116 24.86 -12.00 -20.29
C ALA A 116 24.52 -13.39 -19.72
N LEU A 117 23.23 -13.75 -19.67
CA LEU A 117 22.79 -15.10 -19.32
C LEU A 117 22.89 -16.00 -20.56
N ASP A 118 23.66 -17.09 -20.45
CA ASP A 118 23.92 -18.04 -21.55
C ASP A 118 22.68 -18.87 -21.94
N ALA A 119 21.68 -19.00 -21.06
CA ALA A 119 20.45 -19.75 -21.31
C ALA A 119 19.23 -19.08 -20.67
N ALA A 120 18.03 -19.39 -21.18
CA ALA A 120 16.78 -18.94 -20.59
C ALA A 120 16.57 -19.64 -19.22
N PRO A 121 16.44 -18.90 -18.11
CA PRO A 121 16.15 -19.49 -16.81
C PRO A 121 14.75 -20.13 -16.82
N SER A 122 14.54 -21.17 -16.00
CA SER A 122 13.19 -21.66 -15.71
C SER A 122 12.35 -20.55 -15.06
N PRO A 123 11.00 -20.64 -15.06
CA PRO A 123 10.16 -19.64 -14.38
C PRO A 123 10.55 -19.39 -12.92
N GLU A 124 10.93 -20.43 -12.18
CA GLU A 124 11.38 -20.34 -10.80
C GLU A 124 12.75 -19.67 -10.70
N ALA A 125 13.68 -20.06 -11.57
CA ALA A 125 15.02 -19.46 -11.62
C ALA A 125 14.99 -18.00 -12.12
N LEU A 126 13.98 -17.63 -12.91
CA LEU A 126 13.79 -16.30 -13.44
C LEU A 126 13.51 -15.29 -12.33
N HIS A 127 12.56 -15.57 -11.45
CA HIS A 127 12.27 -14.69 -10.31
C HIS A 127 13.50 -14.54 -9.40
N ALA A 128 14.22 -15.64 -9.13
CA ALA A 128 15.44 -15.62 -8.34
C ALA A 128 16.59 -14.83 -9.03
N ALA A 129 16.56 -14.68 -10.35
CA ALA A 129 17.60 -14.00 -11.11
C ALA A 129 17.39 -12.48 -11.25
N VAL A 130 16.13 -12.00 -11.21
CA VAL A 130 15.80 -10.58 -11.46
C VAL A 130 16.45 -9.65 -10.43
N GLY A 131 16.28 -9.93 -9.13
CA GLY A 131 16.85 -9.11 -8.04
C GLY A 131 18.36 -8.96 -8.17
N PRO A 132 19.13 -10.07 -8.16
CA PRO A 132 20.58 -10.02 -8.32
C PRO A 132 21.06 -9.36 -9.62
N ALA A 133 20.28 -9.46 -10.70
CA ALA A 133 20.61 -8.80 -11.96
C ALA A 133 20.48 -7.27 -11.86
N ILE A 134 19.45 -6.78 -11.17
CA ILE A 134 19.27 -5.35 -10.85
C ILE A 134 20.37 -4.87 -9.90
N GLU A 135 20.70 -5.67 -8.88
CA GLU A 135 21.75 -5.34 -7.90
C GLU A 135 23.14 -5.19 -8.51
N ARG A 136 23.49 -6.03 -9.49
CA ARG A 136 24.75 -5.88 -10.24
C ARG A 136 24.84 -4.57 -11.04
N GLN A 137 23.72 -3.90 -11.28
CA GLN A 137 23.68 -2.58 -11.93
C GLN A 137 23.80 -1.42 -10.94
N GLY A 138 23.96 -1.68 -9.64
CA GLY A 138 24.06 -0.65 -8.61
C GLY A 138 22.71 -0.11 -8.12
N PHE A 139 21.66 -0.92 -8.21
CA PHE A 139 20.33 -0.62 -7.68
C PHE A 139 19.97 -1.62 -6.58
N HIS A 140 18.95 -1.31 -5.79
CA HIS A 140 18.29 -2.26 -4.90
C HIS A 140 16.98 -2.71 -5.53
N ALA A 141 16.54 -3.92 -5.19
CA ALA A 141 15.28 -4.45 -5.68
C ALA A 141 14.54 -5.21 -4.59
N LEU A 142 13.21 -5.07 -4.58
CA LEU A 142 12.31 -5.94 -3.85
C LEU A 142 11.31 -6.53 -4.84
N PHE A 143 11.32 -7.86 -4.92
CA PHE A 143 10.31 -8.62 -5.65
C PHE A 143 9.30 -9.18 -4.65
N SER A 144 8.02 -8.93 -4.89
CA SER A 144 6.95 -9.48 -4.06
C SER A 144 5.94 -10.21 -4.92
N PRO A 145 5.81 -11.54 -4.82
CA PRO A 145 4.77 -12.29 -5.52
C PRO A 145 3.39 -12.17 -4.83
N ALA A 146 3.27 -11.33 -3.80
CA ALA A 146 2.07 -11.27 -2.97
C ALA A 146 0.85 -10.73 -3.74
N PRO A 147 -0.37 -11.21 -3.45
CA PRO A 147 -1.60 -10.66 -4.02
C PRO A 147 -1.76 -9.14 -3.76
N PRO A 148 -2.49 -8.41 -4.62
CA PRO A 148 -3.23 -8.88 -5.78
C PRO A 148 -2.40 -9.08 -7.06
N LEU A 149 -1.18 -8.51 -7.14
CA LEU A 149 -0.33 -8.49 -8.32
C LEU A 149 1.14 -8.69 -7.94
N GLN A 150 1.89 -9.40 -8.78
CA GLN A 150 3.34 -9.48 -8.62
C GLN A 150 3.96 -8.08 -8.71
N ASP A 151 4.81 -7.76 -7.75
CA ASP A 151 5.38 -6.43 -7.57
C ASP A 151 6.89 -6.40 -7.77
N LEU A 152 7.38 -5.23 -8.20
CA LEU A 152 8.79 -4.93 -8.33
C LEU A 152 9.05 -3.49 -7.90
N LEU A 153 9.71 -3.32 -6.77
CA LEU A 153 10.25 -2.04 -6.33
C LEU A 153 11.73 -2.01 -6.70
N VAL A 154 12.19 -0.86 -7.22
CA VAL A 154 13.58 -0.63 -7.60
C VAL A 154 13.98 0.78 -7.21
N TRP A 155 15.06 0.91 -6.45
CA TRP A 155 15.59 2.20 -5.99
C TRP A 155 17.12 2.19 -6.04
N ARG A 156 17.74 3.37 -5.95
CA ARG A 156 19.20 3.49 -6.01
C ARG A 156 19.82 3.86 -4.67
N THR A 157 19.18 4.76 -3.94
CA THR A 157 19.76 5.35 -2.73
C THR A 157 19.11 4.74 -1.50
N GLN A 158 19.95 4.24 -0.58
CA GLN A 158 19.52 3.68 0.69
C GLN A 158 20.42 4.17 1.82
N GLU A 159 19.84 4.78 2.85
CA GLU A 159 20.53 5.17 4.07
C GLU A 159 19.94 4.43 5.27
N THR A 160 20.79 3.82 6.09
CA THR A 160 20.34 3.03 7.25
C THR A 160 20.60 3.77 8.56
N ARG A 161 19.59 3.80 9.43
CA ARG A 161 19.67 4.37 10.80
C ARG A 161 19.05 3.40 11.81
N HIS A 162 19.46 3.52 13.07
CA HIS A 162 18.90 2.71 14.16
C HIS A 162 18.02 3.57 15.07
N PHE A 163 16.92 3.00 15.54
CA PHE A 163 15.97 3.65 16.43
C PHE A 163 15.63 2.74 17.61
N GLU A 164 15.50 3.33 18.79
CA GLU A 164 14.87 2.70 19.95
C GLU A 164 13.38 3.05 19.95
N VAL A 165 12.52 2.04 19.86
CA VAL A 165 11.08 2.23 19.69
C VAL A 165 10.34 1.63 20.89
N GLU A 166 9.66 2.49 21.64
CA GLU A 166 8.73 2.08 22.68
C GLU A 166 7.39 1.67 22.08
N LEU A 167 7.02 0.39 22.23
CA LEU A 167 5.67 -0.10 21.99
C LEU A 167 4.87 -0.14 23.31
N THR A 168 3.61 -0.53 23.24
CA THR A 168 2.72 -0.55 24.43
C THR A 168 3.15 -1.56 25.50
N ASP A 169 3.92 -2.58 25.13
CA ASP A 169 4.27 -3.75 25.94
C ASP A 169 5.77 -4.06 25.98
N LEU A 170 6.58 -3.44 25.13
CA LEU A 170 8.03 -3.64 25.07
C LEU A 170 8.74 -2.43 24.46
N THR A 171 10.07 -2.39 24.58
CA THR A 171 10.93 -1.48 23.82
C THR A 171 11.82 -2.31 22.91
N ARG A 172 12.05 -1.83 21.68
CA ARG A 172 12.78 -2.57 20.67
C ARG A 172 13.74 -1.67 19.90
N SER A 173 14.97 -2.14 19.74
CA SER A 173 15.93 -1.59 18.80
C SER A 173 15.59 -2.09 17.40
N VAL A 174 15.45 -1.17 16.44
CA VAL A 174 15.18 -1.51 15.04
C VAL A 174 16.11 -0.77 14.10
N GLN A 175 16.45 -1.45 13.00
CA GLN A 175 17.13 -0.84 11.87
C GLN A 175 16.09 -0.33 10.87
N VAL A 176 16.23 0.92 10.44
CA VAL A 176 15.41 1.54 9.40
C VAL A 176 16.26 1.88 8.20
N ALA A 177 15.89 1.38 7.02
CA ALA A 177 16.46 1.72 5.72
C ALA A 177 15.58 2.76 5.03
N PHE A 178 16.06 4.00 4.93
CA PHE A 178 15.44 5.08 4.16
C PHE A 178 15.78 4.94 2.69
N LEU A 179 14.76 4.93 1.84
CA LEU A 179 14.87 4.63 0.43
C LEU A 179 14.51 5.85 -0.42
N SER A 180 15.32 6.12 -1.43
CA SER A 180 15.10 7.18 -2.42
C SER A 180 15.69 6.85 -3.79
N ASP A 181 15.50 7.74 -4.77
CA ASP A 181 15.88 7.56 -6.16
C ASP A 181 15.23 6.31 -6.80
N PHE A 182 13.91 6.24 -6.69
CA PHE A 182 13.12 5.12 -7.21
C PHE A 182 13.05 5.11 -8.74
N SER A 183 13.33 3.95 -9.33
CA SER A 183 12.98 3.61 -10.71
C SER A 183 11.60 2.92 -10.79
N SER A 184 11.16 2.29 -9.70
CA SER A 184 9.83 1.73 -9.54
C SER A 184 9.42 1.74 -8.06
N LEU A 185 8.25 2.32 -7.75
CA LEU A 185 7.58 2.23 -6.45
C LEU A 185 6.53 1.11 -6.40
N GLY A 186 6.51 0.26 -7.42
CA GLY A 186 5.61 -0.89 -7.50
C GLY A 186 4.23 -0.59 -8.08
N TRP A 187 3.40 -1.63 -8.12
CA TRP A 187 2.13 -1.60 -8.84
C TRP A 187 1.12 -0.63 -8.22
N LYS A 188 1.13 -0.41 -6.90
CA LYS A 188 0.20 0.51 -6.23
C LYS A 188 0.43 1.96 -6.69
N GLU A 189 1.68 2.41 -6.71
CA GLU A 189 2.04 3.73 -7.24
C GLU A 189 1.63 3.86 -8.70
N TYR A 190 1.95 2.84 -9.49
CA TYR A 190 1.63 2.82 -10.91
C TYR A 190 0.12 2.91 -11.15
N ALA A 191 -0.66 2.11 -10.40
CA ALA A 191 -2.12 2.04 -10.45
C ALA A 191 -2.76 3.35 -10.01
N ALA A 192 -2.24 3.99 -8.96
CA ALA A 192 -2.79 5.20 -8.37
C ALA A 192 -2.26 6.49 -9.03
N LEU A 193 -1.46 6.40 -10.09
CA LEU A 193 -0.89 7.56 -10.79
C LEU A 193 -0.05 8.45 -9.83
N GLY A 194 0.66 7.85 -8.89
CA GLY A 194 1.46 8.56 -7.89
C GLY A 194 0.66 9.19 -6.75
N LEU A 195 -0.67 9.04 -6.73
CA LEU A 195 -1.53 9.60 -5.67
C LEU A 195 -1.53 8.75 -4.39
N ALA A 196 -1.15 7.48 -4.49
CA ALA A 196 -1.01 6.58 -3.36
C ALA A 196 0.05 5.52 -3.67
N THR A 197 0.78 5.07 -2.65
CA THR A 197 1.76 3.98 -2.78
C THR A 197 1.98 3.30 -1.43
N THR A 198 2.68 2.17 -1.44
CA THR A 198 3.30 1.62 -0.22
C THR A 198 4.44 2.55 0.20
N THR A 199 4.42 3.00 1.45
CA THR A 199 5.40 3.96 1.99
C THR A 199 6.31 3.36 3.06
N GLY A 200 5.95 2.19 3.60
CA GLY A 200 6.73 1.47 4.60
C GLY A 200 6.40 -0.02 4.60
N TRP A 201 7.36 -0.84 5.03
CA TRP A 201 7.17 -2.27 5.28
C TRP A 201 8.30 -2.83 6.17
N VAL A 202 8.13 -4.07 6.63
CA VAL A 202 9.17 -4.86 7.29
C VAL A 202 9.58 -6.03 6.40
N GLU A 203 10.88 -6.27 6.27
CA GLU A 203 11.44 -7.48 5.67
C GLU A 203 12.63 -7.94 6.51
N GLY A 204 12.60 -9.19 6.97
CA GLY A 204 13.57 -9.69 7.95
C GLY A 204 13.52 -8.90 9.26
N ASP A 205 14.66 -8.36 9.70
CA ASP A 205 14.82 -7.53 10.89
C ASP A 205 14.87 -6.01 10.58
N THR A 206 14.66 -5.65 9.30
CA THR A 206 14.81 -4.28 8.80
C THR A 206 13.47 -3.68 8.43
N LEU A 207 13.25 -2.45 8.90
CA LEU A 207 12.13 -1.61 8.51
C LEU A 207 12.55 -0.78 7.29
N TYR A 208 11.77 -0.79 6.23
CA TYR A 208 12.02 -0.01 5.02
C TYR A 208 11.11 1.20 4.99
N CYS A 209 11.66 2.39 4.73
CA CYS A 209 10.96 3.67 4.75
C CYS A 209 11.15 4.37 3.42
N VAL A 210 10.06 4.72 2.72
CA VAL A 210 10.15 5.64 1.58
C VAL A 210 10.44 7.04 2.12
N GLU A 211 11.62 7.58 1.81
CA GLU A 211 12.18 8.76 2.49
C GLU A 211 11.26 9.99 2.39
N TRP A 212 10.73 10.28 1.21
CA TRP A 212 9.88 11.46 1.01
C TRP A 212 8.53 11.36 1.71
N ALA A 213 8.10 10.16 2.12
CA ALA A 213 6.78 9.95 2.72
C ALA A 213 6.74 10.32 4.21
N TYR A 214 7.89 10.38 4.88
CA TYR A 214 7.95 10.60 6.32
C TYR A 214 9.10 11.53 6.71
N GLU A 215 8.77 12.52 7.54
CA GLU A 215 9.75 13.40 8.14
C GLU A 215 10.10 12.92 9.56
N PRO A 216 11.36 12.53 9.85
CA PRO A 216 11.78 12.09 11.18
C PRO A 216 11.50 13.13 12.27
N GLY A 217 11.09 12.67 13.46
CA GLY A 217 10.70 13.54 14.58
C GLY A 217 9.26 14.09 14.49
N THR A 218 8.53 13.77 13.42
CA THR A 218 7.09 14.03 13.34
C THR A 218 6.29 12.83 13.82
N GLU A 219 5.07 13.07 14.28
CA GLU A 219 4.15 12.00 14.68
C GLU A 219 3.79 11.07 13.50
N GLY A 220 3.79 11.58 12.26
CA GLY A 220 3.60 10.74 11.08
C GLY A 220 4.71 9.70 10.93
N PHE A 221 5.96 10.08 11.17
CA PHE A 221 7.08 9.14 11.17
C PHE A 221 7.08 8.26 12.43
N GLU A 222 7.03 8.85 13.63
CA GLU A 222 7.23 8.11 14.88
C GLU A 222 6.08 7.15 15.20
N VAL A 223 4.84 7.55 14.91
CA VAL A 223 3.66 6.76 15.25
C VAL A 223 3.19 5.95 14.05
N SER A 224 2.84 6.62 12.94
CA SER A 224 2.19 5.95 11.81
C SER A 224 3.11 5.11 10.95
N TYR A 225 4.42 5.32 11.01
CA TYR A 225 5.40 4.45 10.38
C TYR A 225 6.15 3.62 11.41
N LEU A 226 6.96 4.26 12.25
CA LEU A 226 7.98 3.57 13.03
C LEU A 226 7.35 2.61 14.06
N LYS A 227 6.38 3.06 14.86
CA LYS A 227 5.66 2.17 15.79
C LYS A 227 4.77 1.15 15.09
N HIS A 228 4.17 1.51 13.96
CA HIS A 228 3.36 0.60 13.15
C HIS A 228 4.20 -0.59 12.65
N GLU A 229 5.28 -0.32 11.93
CA GLU A 229 6.16 -1.35 11.39
C GLU A 229 6.92 -2.10 12.49
N THR A 230 7.31 -1.42 13.58
CA THR A 230 7.92 -2.11 14.73
C THR A 230 6.92 -3.08 15.39
N ARG A 231 5.62 -2.77 15.42
CA ARG A 231 4.60 -3.70 15.88
C ARG A 231 4.50 -4.92 14.96
N HIS A 232 4.54 -4.74 13.64
CA HIS A 232 4.61 -5.87 12.71
C HIS A 232 5.81 -6.77 13.00
N LEU A 233 7.00 -6.19 13.13
CA LEU A 233 8.21 -6.95 13.44
C LEU A 233 8.10 -7.70 14.78
N ALA A 234 7.56 -7.07 15.82
CA ALA A 234 7.34 -7.71 17.13
C ALA A 234 6.32 -8.86 17.04
N ASP A 235 5.25 -8.67 16.29
CA ASP A 235 4.19 -9.69 16.15
C ASP A 235 4.63 -10.84 15.25
N PHE A 236 5.44 -10.61 14.21
CA PHE A 236 6.01 -11.69 13.38
C PHE A 236 6.85 -12.67 14.20
N GLU A 237 7.65 -12.15 15.13
CA GLU A 237 8.49 -12.99 16.00
C GLU A 237 7.69 -13.69 17.09
N ARG A 238 6.74 -12.97 17.71
CA ARG A 238 5.96 -13.50 18.82
C ARG A 238 4.86 -14.45 18.38
N PHE A 239 4.25 -14.20 17.21
CA PHE A 239 3.12 -14.97 16.68
C PHE A 239 3.40 -15.41 15.23
N PRO A 240 4.30 -16.39 15.01
CA PRO A 240 4.61 -16.86 13.67
C PRO A 240 3.36 -17.34 12.92
N GLY A 241 3.16 -16.86 11.69
CA GLY A 241 2.00 -17.23 10.88
C GLY A 241 0.70 -16.49 11.22
N LEU A 242 0.76 -15.43 12.03
CA LEU A 242 -0.40 -14.58 12.30
C LEU A 242 -0.97 -14.01 10.98
N PRO A 243 -2.29 -14.07 10.74
CA PRO A 243 -2.88 -13.55 9.51
C PRO A 243 -2.60 -12.05 9.33
N SER A 244 -2.39 -11.61 8.08
CA SER A 244 -2.09 -10.20 7.79
C SER A 244 -3.13 -9.22 8.33
N VAL A 245 -4.41 -9.59 8.35
CA VAL A 245 -5.46 -8.73 8.93
C VAL A 245 -5.29 -8.51 10.43
N GLU A 246 -4.80 -9.52 11.17
CA GLU A 246 -4.51 -9.40 12.60
C GLU A 246 -3.27 -8.54 12.85
N LEU A 247 -2.21 -8.73 12.05
CA LEU A 247 -1.02 -7.88 12.09
C LEU A 247 -1.41 -6.40 11.89
N GLU A 248 -2.21 -6.13 10.86
CA GLU A 248 -2.69 -4.79 10.50
C GLU A 248 -3.62 -4.18 11.55
N TYR A 249 -4.49 -4.99 12.17
CA TYR A 249 -5.36 -4.55 13.26
C TYR A 249 -4.52 -4.11 14.47
N ARG A 250 -3.54 -4.92 14.85
CA ARG A 250 -2.66 -4.67 16.01
C ARG A 250 -1.71 -3.49 15.80
N ALA A 251 -1.17 -3.33 14.60
CA ALA A 251 -0.34 -2.18 14.24
C ALA A 251 -1.14 -0.87 14.29
N LYS A 252 -2.37 -0.83 13.74
CA LYS A 252 -3.24 0.35 13.82
C LYS A 252 -3.71 0.69 15.24
N LEU A 253 -3.99 -0.32 16.07
CA LEU A 253 -4.24 -0.09 17.49
C LEU A 253 -3.01 0.50 18.20
N THR A 254 -1.81 0.09 17.79
CA THR A 254 -0.55 0.68 18.28
C THR A 254 -0.46 2.15 17.88
N GLU A 255 -0.79 2.51 16.63
CA GLU A 255 -0.85 3.91 16.21
C GLU A 255 -1.80 4.72 17.11
N LEU A 256 -3.04 4.26 17.26
CA LEU A 256 -4.05 4.93 18.08
C LEU A 256 -3.68 4.98 19.57
N ALA A 257 -2.83 4.08 20.07
CA ALA A 257 -2.36 4.11 21.45
C ALA A 257 -1.36 5.25 21.73
N PHE A 258 -0.60 5.67 20.71
CA PHE A 258 0.44 6.70 20.84
C PHE A 258 0.08 8.04 20.17
N ALA A 259 -0.89 8.05 19.25
CA ALA A 259 -1.27 9.26 18.56
C ALA A 259 -1.88 10.31 19.50
N SER A 260 -1.43 11.54 19.34
CA SER A 260 -1.90 12.78 19.95
C SER A 260 -2.41 13.76 18.89
N LYS A 261 -1.53 14.46 18.16
CA LYS A 261 -1.96 15.56 17.26
C LYS A 261 -2.61 15.01 15.98
N THR A 262 -2.18 13.84 15.52
CA THR A 262 -2.69 13.22 14.28
C THR A 262 -3.87 12.27 14.53
N LEU A 263 -4.26 12.02 15.79
CA LEU A 263 -5.25 10.99 16.14
C LEU A 263 -6.56 11.10 15.35
N ARG A 264 -7.15 12.29 15.30
CA ARG A 264 -8.42 12.49 14.58
C ARG A 264 -8.28 12.17 13.08
N ARG A 265 -7.20 12.67 12.47
CA ARG A 265 -6.90 12.39 11.06
C ARG A 265 -6.73 10.89 10.82
N LEU A 266 -6.06 10.17 11.71
CA LEU A 266 -5.91 8.72 11.61
C LEU A 266 -7.25 7.99 11.67
N LEU A 267 -8.14 8.37 12.59
CA LEU A 267 -9.47 7.79 12.67
C LEU A 267 -10.31 8.07 11.43
N GLU A 268 -10.22 9.29 10.88
CA GLU A 268 -10.87 9.67 9.63
C GLU A 268 -10.30 8.88 8.44
N ASP A 269 -8.97 8.77 8.33
CA ASP A 269 -8.28 8.00 7.30
C ASP A 269 -8.65 6.51 7.36
N PHE A 270 -8.67 5.90 8.55
CA PHE A 270 -9.09 4.52 8.74
C PHE A 270 -10.55 4.34 8.35
N THR A 271 -11.42 5.28 8.70
CA THR A 271 -12.85 5.22 8.34
C THR A 271 -13.06 5.32 6.82
N GLY A 272 -12.38 6.25 6.16
CA GLY A 272 -12.47 6.43 4.71
C GLY A 272 -11.90 5.26 3.90
N LYS A 273 -10.95 4.50 4.50
CA LYS A 273 -10.30 3.34 3.88
C LYS A 273 -10.81 2.00 4.44
N ALA A 274 -11.91 2.00 5.22
CA ALA A 274 -12.52 0.81 5.77
C ALA A 274 -13.41 0.12 4.74
N ALA A 275 -13.23 -1.19 4.54
CA ALA A 275 -14.15 -1.99 3.74
C ALA A 275 -14.11 -3.47 4.18
N PRO A 276 -15.24 -4.19 4.16
CA PRO A 276 -15.27 -5.63 4.35
C PRO A 276 -14.75 -6.32 3.07
N ASN A 277 -13.44 -6.31 2.89
CA ASN A 277 -12.75 -6.82 1.71
C ASN A 277 -11.67 -7.84 2.11
N PRO A 278 -11.97 -9.15 2.05
CA PRO A 278 -11.01 -10.22 2.40
C PRO A 278 -9.73 -10.22 1.55
N GLY A 279 -9.74 -9.56 0.38
CA GLY A 279 -8.56 -9.39 -0.47
C GLY A 279 -7.63 -8.24 -0.04
N SER A 280 -8.00 -7.45 0.98
CA SER A 280 -7.23 -6.30 1.47
C SER A 280 -7.15 -6.30 3.00
N PRO A 281 -6.08 -6.87 3.58
CA PRO A 281 -5.85 -6.85 5.03
C PRO A 281 -5.93 -5.46 5.65
N HIS A 282 -5.44 -4.42 4.96
CA HIS A 282 -5.54 -3.04 5.47
C HIS A 282 -6.99 -2.57 5.57
N ALA A 283 -7.82 -2.82 4.54
CA ALA A 283 -9.21 -2.33 4.51
C ALA A 283 -10.08 -3.06 5.54
N GLU A 284 -9.86 -4.37 5.70
CA GLU A 284 -10.56 -5.17 6.71
C GLU A 284 -10.12 -4.81 8.13
N ALA A 285 -8.82 -4.60 8.35
CA ALA A 285 -8.30 -4.11 9.63
C ALA A 285 -8.82 -2.71 9.96
N ASN A 286 -8.90 -1.81 8.98
CA ASN A 286 -9.50 -0.48 9.15
C ASN A 286 -10.95 -0.59 9.64
N ASP A 287 -11.79 -1.37 8.94
CA ASP A 287 -13.19 -1.62 9.32
C ASP A 287 -13.31 -2.13 10.76
N ARG A 288 -12.48 -3.11 11.11
CA ARG A 288 -12.43 -3.68 12.46
C ARG A 288 -12.01 -2.64 13.50
N VAL A 289 -10.92 -1.90 13.29
CA VAL A 289 -10.40 -0.90 14.24
C VAL A 289 -11.44 0.17 14.52
N VAL A 290 -12.01 0.79 13.49
CA VAL A 290 -12.95 1.90 13.67
C VAL A 290 -14.22 1.46 14.39
N ARG A 291 -14.73 0.28 14.05
CA ARG A 291 -15.91 -0.31 14.70
C ARG A 291 -15.62 -0.64 16.17
N ASP A 292 -14.53 -1.33 16.46
CA ASP A 292 -14.22 -1.81 17.81
C ASP A 292 -13.88 -0.63 18.74
N VAL A 293 -13.11 0.35 18.26
CA VAL A 293 -12.80 1.58 19.01
C VAL A 293 -14.07 2.39 19.29
N TYR A 294 -14.93 2.59 18.28
CA TYR A 294 -16.17 3.33 18.47
C TYR A 294 -17.09 2.64 19.48
N ARG A 295 -17.28 1.32 19.33
CA ARG A 295 -18.11 0.54 20.26
C ARG A 295 -17.57 0.59 21.68
N ALA A 296 -16.26 0.53 21.86
CA ALA A 296 -15.64 0.63 23.18
C ALA A 296 -15.75 2.04 23.81
N LEU A 297 -15.83 3.10 23.00
CA LEU A 297 -15.99 4.48 23.48
C LEU A 297 -17.44 4.84 23.80
N HIS A 298 -18.39 4.37 22.98
CA HIS A 298 -19.77 4.85 22.98
C HIS A 298 -20.81 3.79 23.36
N GLY A 299 -20.44 2.51 23.36
CA GLY A 299 -21.36 1.41 23.63
C GLY A 299 -22.40 1.16 22.52
N SER A 300 -22.17 1.69 21.32
CA SER A 300 -23.05 1.54 20.16
C SER A 300 -22.26 1.25 18.88
N GLU A 301 -22.96 0.86 17.82
CA GLU A 301 -22.37 0.69 16.49
C GLU A 301 -21.90 2.04 15.91
N LEU A 302 -20.87 1.98 15.05
CA LEU A 302 -20.36 3.13 14.31
C LEU A 302 -21.47 3.72 13.42
N PRO A 303 -21.86 4.99 13.58
CA PRO A 303 -22.86 5.62 12.73
C PRO A 303 -22.32 5.81 11.31
N ARG A 304 -23.23 5.91 10.34
CA ARG A 304 -22.88 6.30 8.97
C ARG A 304 -22.82 7.83 8.87
N GLY A 305 -21.85 8.33 8.11
CA GLY A 305 -21.71 9.76 7.78
C GLY A 305 -20.43 10.38 8.34
N ASP A 306 -20.27 11.68 8.10
CA ASP A 306 -19.05 12.41 8.41
C ASP A 306 -19.02 12.92 9.85
N GLY A 307 -17.83 13.33 10.31
CA GLY A 307 -17.66 14.01 11.59
C GLY A 307 -17.80 13.11 12.83
N VAL A 308 -17.82 11.79 12.65
CA VAL A 308 -17.95 10.79 13.73
C VAL A 308 -16.90 11.00 14.83
N TRP A 309 -15.71 11.44 14.44
CA TRP A 309 -14.56 11.60 15.32
C TRP A 309 -14.31 13.05 15.78
N MET A 310 -15.22 13.98 15.49
CA MET A 310 -14.99 15.42 15.77
C MET A 310 -14.85 15.77 17.25
N THR A 311 -15.44 14.96 18.13
CA THR A 311 -15.54 15.26 19.58
C THR A 311 -14.81 14.24 20.46
N VAL A 312 -13.99 13.35 19.89
CA VAL A 312 -13.31 12.32 20.69
C VAL A 312 -12.19 12.89 21.55
N ASP A 313 -12.11 12.39 22.77
CA ASP A 313 -11.00 12.67 23.69
C ASP A 313 -9.81 11.76 23.37
N VAL A 314 -8.65 12.37 23.11
CA VAL A 314 -7.41 11.68 22.74
C VAL A 314 -7.05 10.61 23.78
N GLY A 315 -7.05 10.98 25.07
CA GLY A 315 -6.68 10.07 26.15
C GLY A 315 -7.61 8.88 26.30
N LYS A 316 -8.93 9.06 26.08
CA LYS A 316 -9.91 7.97 26.06
C LYS A 316 -9.65 7.01 24.90
N VAL A 317 -9.43 7.52 23.70
CA VAL A 317 -9.11 6.70 22.52
C VAL A 317 -7.83 5.92 22.75
N ASN A 318 -6.76 6.57 23.25
CA ASN A 318 -5.49 5.88 23.48
C ASN A 318 -5.62 4.75 24.52
N ARG A 319 -6.42 4.95 25.58
CA ARG A 319 -6.68 3.90 26.60
C ARG A 319 -7.51 2.74 26.03
N VAL A 320 -8.48 3.04 25.17
CA VAL A 320 -9.28 2.02 24.48
C VAL A 320 -8.38 1.21 23.55
N ALA A 321 -7.56 1.87 22.73
CA ALA A 321 -6.67 1.20 21.79
C ALA A 321 -5.68 0.25 22.49
N ARG A 322 -5.06 0.70 23.60
CA ARG A 322 -4.19 -0.17 24.43
C ARG A 322 -4.94 -1.41 24.94
N ARG A 323 -6.15 -1.23 25.48
CA ARG A 323 -6.96 -2.34 26.01
C ARG A 323 -7.36 -3.33 24.92
N LEU A 324 -7.75 -2.84 23.74
CA LEU A 324 -8.10 -3.70 22.61
C LEU A 324 -6.87 -4.51 22.14
N LEU A 325 -5.68 -3.89 22.12
CA LEU A 325 -4.44 -4.57 21.77
C LEU A 325 -4.03 -5.62 22.81
N GLU A 326 -4.19 -5.32 24.10
CA GLU A 326 -4.00 -6.28 25.21
C GLU A 326 -4.98 -7.45 25.10
N ASN A 327 -6.27 -7.19 24.81
CA ASN A 327 -7.26 -8.24 24.60
C ASN A 327 -6.88 -9.15 23.43
N SER A 328 -6.57 -8.56 22.27
CA SER A 328 -6.10 -9.30 21.09
C SER A 328 -4.91 -10.19 21.43
N THR A 329 -3.94 -9.67 22.20
CA THR A 329 -2.76 -10.43 22.62
C THR A 329 -3.11 -11.65 23.48
N ARG A 330 -4.15 -11.58 24.32
CA ARG A 330 -4.61 -12.69 25.16
C ARG A 330 -5.40 -13.76 24.39
N GLU A 331 -5.95 -13.41 23.24
CA GLU A 331 -6.74 -14.32 22.40
C GLU A 331 -5.87 -15.11 21.41
N LEU A 332 -4.63 -14.68 21.19
CA LEU A 332 -3.68 -15.37 20.32
C LEU A 332 -2.95 -16.49 21.05
N PRO A 333 -2.63 -17.60 20.37
CA PRO A 333 -1.83 -18.69 20.94
C PRO A 333 -0.41 -18.21 21.28
N GLU A 334 0.13 -18.72 22.39
CA GLU A 334 1.56 -18.59 22.75
C GLU A 334 2.45 -19.48 21.89
#